data_AF-A0A972Q770-F1
#
_entry.id   AF-A0A972Q770-F1
#
_cell.length_a   1.000
_cell.length_b   1.000
_cell.length_c   1.000
_cell.angle_alpha   90.00
_cell.angle_beta   90.00
_cell.angle_gamma   90.00
#
_symmetry.space_group_name_H-M   'P 1'
#
loop_
_entity.id
_entity.type
_entity.pdbx_description
1 polymer ?
#
loop_
_entity_poly.entity_id
_entity_poly.type
_entity_poly.pdbx_seq_one_letter_code
_entity_poly.pdbx_strand_id
1 'polypeptide(L)'
;MVYIKIIGYDPAVIPERQEIVTANGVIEVPKLQVKSIIIADIEAREVEVVCHDIPELVGIRGLLGLSFMKHFRTVIDYKEGYIEIS
;
A
#
# COMPACT_ATOMS: atom_id res chain seq x y z
N MET A 1 -0.46 2.94 -10.70
CA MET A 1 -1.68 3.74 -10.45
C MET A 1 -2.99 3.18 -11.02
N VAL A 2 -2.99 2.22 -11.96
CA VAL A 2 -4.21 1.76 -12.67
C VAL A 2 -5.29 1.16 -11.74
N TYR A 3 -4.90 0.37 -10.74
CA TYR A 3 -5.87 -0.38 -9.92
C TYR A 3 -6.76 0.49 -9.05
N ILE A 4 -6.24 1.59 -8.49
CA ILE A 4 -7.03 2.47 -7.62
C ILE A 4 -8.12 3.24 -8.42
N LYS A 5 -7.84 3.54 -9.69
CA LYS A 5 -8.81 4.12 -10.62
C LYS A 5 -9.97 3.19 -10.92
N ILE A 6 -9.69 1.89 -11.08
CA ILE A 6 -10.71 0.87 -11.34
C ILE A 6 -11.73 0.78 -10.20
N ILE A 7 -11.29 1.00 -8.95
CA ILE A 7 -12.16 0.97 -7.76
C ILE A 7 -12.77 2.35 -7.42
N GLY A 8 -12.65 3.34 -8.31
CA GLY A 8 -13.35 4.63 -8.21
C GLY A 8 -12.57 5.79 -7.59
N TYR A 9 -11.29 5.62 -7.26
CA TYR A 9 -10.45 6.72 -6.78
C TYR A 9 -9.61 7.29 -7.92
N ASP A 10 -9.63 8.60 -8.12
CA ASP A 10 -8.72 9.25 -9.08
C ASP A 10 -7.58 9.99 -8.36
N PRO A 11 -6.35 9.45 -8.35
CA PRO A 11 -5.21 10.10 -7.70
C PRO A 11 -4.81 11.44 -8.34
N ALA A 12 -5.25 11.71 -9.57
CA ALA A 12 -4.91 12.94 -10.27
C ALA A 12 -5.57 14.17 -9.63
N VAL A 13 -6.74 14.01 -9.03
CA VAL A 13 -7.51 15.10 -8.40
C VAL A 13 -7.24 15.24 -6.90
N ILE A 14 -6.42 14.36 -6.32
CA ILE A 14 -6.09 14.40 -4.89
C ILE A 14 -5.01 15.46 -4.63
N PRO A 15 -5.29 16.47 -3.78
CA PRO A 15 -4.33 17.53 -3.48
C PRO A 15 -3.26 17.11 -2.48
N GLU A 16 -3.56 16.16 -1.60
CA GLU A 16 -2.61 15.68 -0.60
C GLU A 16 -1.49 14.87 -1.28
N ARG A 17 -0.25 15.29 -1.01
CA ARG A 17 0.97 14.66 -1.50
C ARG A 17 1.81 14.17 -0.33
N GLN A 18 2.49 13.06 -0.55
CA GLN A 18 3.47 12.51 0.38
C GLN A 18 4.82 12.44 -0.33
N GLU A 19 5.86 12.94 0.31
CA GLU A 19 7.23 12.67 -0.13
C GLU A 19 7.59 11.23 0.21
N ILE A 20 8.12 10.52 -0.78
CA ILE A 20 8.71 9.19 -0.60
C ILE A 20 10.15 9.18 -1.11
N VAL A 21 11.01 8.48 -0.38
CA VAL A 21 12.40 8.27 -0.76
C VAL A 21 12.48 6.99 -1.59
N THR A 22 12.93 7.11 -2.82
CA THR A 22 13.20 5.98 -3.73
C THR A 22 14.70 5.84 -3.97
N ALA A 23 15.12 4.75 -4.61
CA ALA A 23 16.51 4.56 -5.02
C ALA A 23 17.05 5.69 -5.93
N ASN A 24 16.17 6.40 -6.64
CA ASN A 24 16.52 7.47 -7.58
C ASN A 24 16.32 8.88 -7.00
N GLY A 25 16.05 8.99 -5.70
CA GLY A 25 15.81 10.26 -5.01
C GLY A 25 14.41 10.38 -4.42
N VAL A 26 14.10 11.59 -3.95
CA VAL A 26 12.79 11.92 -3.34
C VAL A 26 11.80 12.27 -4.44
N ILE A 27 10.60 11.69 -4.37
CA ILE A 27 9.49 12.03 -5.27
C ILE A 27 8.24 12.33 -4.45
N GLU A 28 7.38 13.19 -5.01
CA GLU A 28 6.07 13.48 -4.45
C GLU A 28 5.00 12.66 -5.15
N VAL A 29 4.12 12.04 -4.36
CA VAL A 29 3.11 11.10 -4.85
C VAL A 29 1.77 11.36 -4.18
N PRO A 30 0.64 11.20 -4.89
CA PRO A 30 -0.69 11.32 -4.30
C PRO A 30 -0.84 10.41 -3.09
N LYS A 31 -1.40 10.95 -2.01
CA LYS A 31 -1.77 10.21 -0.82
C LYS A 31 -3.27 10.35 -0.61
N LEU A 32 -3.96 9.22 -0.47
CA LEU A 32 -5.41 9.19 -0.31
C LEU A 32 -5.82 8.10 0.68
N GLN A 33 -7.00 8.27 1.26
CA GLN A 33 -7.58 7.28 2.15
C GLN A 33 -8.53 6.35 1.37
N VAL A 34 -8.30 5.05 1.43
CA VAL A 34 -9.24 4.05 0.93
C VAL A 34 -10.14 3.56 2.06
N LYS A 35 -11.39 3.24 1.73
CA LYS A 35 -12.40 2.83 2.72
C LYS A 35 -11.97 1.60 3.50
N SER A 36 -11.50 0.56 2.81
CA SER A 36 -10.92 -0.62 3.44
C SER A 36 -10.05 -1.41 2.47
N ILE A 37 -9.16 -2.22 3.04
CA ILE A 37 -8.38 -3.24 2.36
C ILE A 37 -8.65 -4.57 3.09
N ILE A 38 -9.09 -5.56 2.33
CA ILE A 38 -9.42 -6.90 2.82
C ILE A 38 -8.44 -7.89 2.21
N ILE A 39 -7.84 -8.74 3.06
CA ILE A 39 -6.90 -9.79 2.66
C ILE A 39 -7.29 -11.03 3.43
N ALA A 40 -7.63 -12.11 2.71
CA ALA A 40 -8.17 -13.32 3.35
C ALA A 40 -9.33 -12.97 4.31
N ASP A 41 -9.14 -13.21 5.60
CA ASP A 41 -10.10 -12.99 6.68
C ASP A 41 -9.87 -11.69 7.48
N ILE A 42 -8.83 -10.91 7.14
CA ILE A 42 -8.51 -9.64 7.82
C ILE A 42 -8.98 -8.43 7.01
N GLU A 43 -9.50 -7.42 7.71
CA GLU A 43 -9.92 -6.13 7.15
C GLU A 43 -9.26 -4.99 7.90
N ALA A 44 -8.59 -4.08 7.18
CA ALA A 44 -8.22 -2.77 7.71
C ALA A 44 -9.11 -1.70 7.08
N ARG A 45 -9.62 -0.78 7.88
CA ARG A 45 -10.47 0.33 7.43
C ARG A 45 -9.68 1.64 7.44
N GLU A 46 -10.15 2.61 6.65
CA GLU A 46 -9.61 3.98 6.62
C GLU A 46 -8.10 4.02 6.35
N VAL A 47 -7.65 3.18 5.40
CA VAL A 47 -6.23 2.94 5.15
C VAL A 47 -5.64 4.05 4.28
N GLU A 48 -4.55 4.66 4.74
CA GLU A 48 -3.78 5.61 3.95
C GLU A 48 -2.97 4.87 2.87
N VAL A 49 -3.13 5.29 1.62
CA VAL A 49 -2.49 4.71 0.44
C VAL A 49 -1.74 5.78 -0.33
N VAL A 50 -0.46 5.51 -0.57
CA VAL A 50 0.38 6.30 -1.45
C VAL A 50 0.35 5.71 -2.85
N CYS A 51 0.05 6.54 -3.85
CA CYS A 51 -0.15 6.12 -5.23
C CYS A 51 1.08 6.44 -6.08
N HIS A 52 1.90 5.42 -6.33
CA HIS A 52 3.05 5.49 -7.24
C HIS A 52 3.01 4.34 -8.25
N ASP A 53 3.66 4.52 -9.40
CA ASP A 53 3.89 3.42 -10.33
C ASP A 53 5.11 2.62 -9.86
N ILE A 54 4.95 1.31 -9.68
CA ILE A 54 6.05 0.42 -9.29
C ILE A 54 6.65 -0.13 -10.59
N PRO A 55 7.87 0.23 -10.97
CA PRO A 55 8.49 -0.27 -12.19
C PRO A 55 8.70 -1.80 -12.10
N GLU A 56 8.37 -2.50 -13.19
CA GLU A 56 8.91 -3.81 -13.59
C GLU A 56 8.86 -5.01 -12.62
N LEU A 57 8.01 -5.01 -11.59
CA LEU A 57 7.70 -6.25 -10.85
C LEU A 57 6.43 -6.89 -11.42
N VAL A 58 6.62 -7.76 -12.41
CA VAL A 58 5.53 -8.53 -13.04
C VAL A 58 4.72 -9.25 -11.97
N GLY A 59 3.43 -8.92 -11.88
CA GLY A 59 2.47 -9.58 -10.98
C GLY A 59 2.16 -8.86 -9.67
N ILE A 60 2.91 -7.82 -9.28
CA ILE A 60 2.61 -7.06 -8.06
C ILE A 60 1.63 -5.93 -8.38
N ARG A 61 0.47 -5.92 -7.69
CA ARG A 61 -0.58 -4.90 -7.86
C ARG A 61 -0.50 -3.75 -6.86
N GLY A 62 0.24 -3.94 -5.77
CA GLY A 62 0.44 -2.98 -4.69
C GLY A 62 1.40 -3.52 -3.64
N LEU A 63 1.83 -2.65 -2.72
CA LEU A 63 2.72 -2.98 -1.62
C LEU A 63 2.01 -2.69 -0.31
N LEU A 64 2.02 -3.66 0.61
CA LEU A 64 1.55 -3.46 1.97
C LEU A 64 2.73 -3.03 2.82
N GLY A 65 2.67 -1.80 3.31
CA GLY A 65 3.69 -1.27 4.21
C GLY A 65 3.40 -1.58 5.68
N LEU A 66 4.34 -1.22 6.54
CA LEU A 66 4.18 -1.30 8.00
C LEU A 66 3.00 -0.46 8.51
N SER A 67 2.59 0.59 7.78
CA SER A 67 1.39 1.38 8.09
C SER A 67 0.12 0.55 8.03
N PHE A 68 0.05 -0.49 7.20
CA PHE A 68 -1.04 -1.46 7.17
C PHE A 68 -0.81 -2.56 8.22
N MET A 69 0.41 -3.12 8.27
CA MET A 69 0.72 -4.24 9.16
C MET A 69 0.53 -3.90 10.65
N LYS A 70 0.76 -2.64 11.07
CA LYS A 70 0.57 -2.20 12.46
C LYS A 70 -0.87 -2.33 12.98
N HIS A 71 -1.85 -2.53 12.10
CA HIS A 71 -3.24 -2.77 12.49
C HIS A 71 -3.48 -4.21 12.98
N PHE A 72 -2.52 -5.10 12.77
CA PHE A 72 -2.62 -6.52 13.05
C PHE A 72 -1.40 -7.00 13.84
N ARG A 73 -1.53 -8.15 14.48
CA ARG A 73 -0.36 -8.89 14.95
C ARG A 73 0.36 -9.45 13.73
N THR A 74 1.58 -8.97 13.49
CA THR A 74 2.43 -9.45 12.40
C THR A 74 3.60 -10.23 12.98
N VAL A 75 3.77 -11.49 12.54
CA VAL A 75 4.91 -12.33 12.88
C VAL A 75 5.69 -12.61 11.60
N ILE A 76 6.99 -12.33 11.62
CA ILE A 76 7.91 -12.71 10.55
C ILE A 76 8.90 -13.71 11.15
N ASP A 77 8.76 -14.97 10.76
CA ASP A 77 9.71 -16.02 11.16
C ASP A 77 10.68 -16.29 10.01
N TYR A 78 11.89 -15.77 10.14
CA TYR A 78 12.94 -15.96 9.14
C TYR A 78 13.53 -17.38 9.11
N LYS A 79 13.42 -18.13 10.20
CA LYS A 79 13.94 -19.50 10.26
C LYS A 79 13.00 -20.46 9.56
N GLU A 80 11.70 -20.33 9.86
CA GLU A 80 10.65 -21.16 9.27
C GLU A 80 10.18 -20.63 7.90
N GLY A 81 10.51 -19.38 7.56
CA GLY A 81 10.29 -18.79 6.24
C GLY A 81 8.85 -18.35 5.97
N TYR A 82 8.11 -17.94 7.01
CA TYR A 82 6.72 -17.48 6.87
C TYR A 82 6.47 -16.09 7.45
N ILE A 83 5.38 -15.49 6.98
CA ILE A 83 4.77 -14.30 7.56
C ILE A 83 3.34 -14.65 7.94
N GLU A 84 2.97 -14.35 9.19
CA GLU A 84 1.60 -14.44 9.70
C GLU A 84 1.08 -13.03 10.00
N ILE A 85 -0.18 -12.80 9.64
CA ILE A 85 -0.92 -11.57 9.96
C ILE A 85 -2.25 -11.99 10.59
N SER A 86 -2.52 -11.59 11.84
CA SER A 86 -3.70 -11.98 12.63
C SER A 86 -4.26 -10.89 13.53
#